data_AF-A0A6G1IYF6-F1
#
_entry.id   AF-A0A6G1IYF6-F1
#
_cell.length_a   1.000
_cell.length_b   1.000
_cell.length_c   1.000
_cell.angle_alpha   90.00
_cell.angle_beta   90.00
_cell.angle_gamma   90.00
#
_symmetry.space_group_name_H-M   'P 1'
#
loop_
_entity.id
_entity.type
_entity.pdbx_description
1 polymer ?
#
loop_
_entity_poly.entity_id
_entity_poly.type
_entity_poly.pdbx_seq_one_letter_code
_entity_poly.pdbx_strand_id
1 'polypeptide(L)'
;MKFFPLVLLAVFSLASAQRTYNITSALEDCNWDKYKCLTTATWLPQIPECLRNCTIEANQLDGCAYDDFACHCINYQKYSDVVEPCALPPEFGGRGGGCDAAELSVAQPLVTDMCNFFNATLYAGYAVCPRRIRLSPLTTLGIVFGEETVQVE
;
A
#
# COMPACT_ATOMS: atom_id res chain seq x y z
N MET A 1 47.68 18.71 -18.04
CA MET A 1 47.54 17.75 -16.91
C MET A 1 46.60 18.40 -15.91
N LYS A 2 45.41 17.91 -15.56
CA LYS A 2 44.83 16.56 -15.56
C LYS A 2 43.35 16.62 -15.98
N PHE A 3 42.96 15.64 -16.79
CA PHE A 3 41.58 15.16 -16.92
C PHE A 3 41.19 14.39 -15.64
N PHE A 4 39.97 14.55 -15.13
CA PHE A 4 38.84 13.60 -15.22
C PHE A 4 37.72 14.05 -14.24
N PRO A 5 36.45 13.79 -14.59
CA PRO A 5 35.24 14.36 -14.02
C PRO A 5 34.66 13.48 -12.90
N LEU A 6 33.75 14.03 -12.10
CA LEU A 6 32.73 13.21 -11.45
C LEU A 6 31.36 13.82 -11.77
N VAL A 7 30.87 13.42 -12.95
CA VAL A 7 29.44 13.30 -13.20
C VAL A 7 28.93 12.30 -12.16
N LEU A 8 28.34 12.78 -11.07
CA LEU A 8 27.59 11.91 -10.17
C LEU A 8 26.31 11.54 -10.91
N LEU A 9 26.34 10.31 -11.41
CA LEU A 9 25.28 9.60 -12.10
C LEU A 9 23.92 9.86 -11.46
N ALA A 10 23.02 10.39 -12.28
CA ALA A 10 21.60 10.18 -12.14
C ALA A 10 21.32 8.68 -12.11
N VAL A 11 20.98 8.16 -10.94
CA VAL A 11 20.07 7.01 -10.81
C VAL A 11 19.40 7.10 -9.45
N PHE A 12 18.60 8.16 -9.26
CA PHE A 12 17.32 7.90 -8.63
C PHE A 12 16.54 7.13 -9.69
N SER A 13 16.68 5.81 -9.67
CA SER A 13 15.58 4.95 -10.07
C SER A 13 14.47 5.31 -9.08
N LEU A 14 13.72 6.38 -9.38
CA LEU A 14 12.33 6.46 -8.95
C LEU A 14 11.78 5.14 -9.43
N ALA A 15 11.60 4.21 -8.51
CA ALA A 15 11.01 2.92 -8.78
C ALA A 15 9.56 3.22 -9.15
N SER A 16 9.34 3.67 -10.39
CA SER A 16 8.03 3.78 -11.03
C SER A 16 7.42 2.40 -11.30
N ALA A 17 8.10 1.34 -10.88
CA ALA A 17 7.48 0.05 -10.67
C ALA A 17 6.64 0.06 -9.37
N GLN A 18 5.50 0.78 -9.39
CA GLN A 18 4.37 0.53 -8.48
C GLN A 18 3.88 -0.94 -8.57
N ARG A 19 4.41 -1.72 -9.53
CA ARG A 19 4.06 -3.11 -9.80
C ARG A 19 5.21 -4.13 -9.78
N THR A 20 6.31 -3.89 -9.08
CA THR A 20 7.20 -5.01 -8.73
C THR A 20 6.54 -5.85 -7.63
N TYR A 21 5.55 -6.68 -7.98
CA TYR A 21 4.90 -7.58 -7.04
C TYR A 21 5.28 -9.04 -7.33
N ASN A 22 5.57 -9.78 -6.27
CA ASN A 22 5.83 -11.20 -6.33
C ASN A 22 4.48 -11.94 -6.36
N ILE A 23 4.02 -12.35 -7.55
CA ILE A 23 2.80 -13.19 -7.71
C ILE A 23 2.85 -14.42 -6.80
N THR A 24 4.05 -14.95 -6.56
CA THR A 24 4.28 -16.10 -5.67
C THR A 24 3.84 -15.80 -4.24
N SER A 25 3.94 -14.55 -3.76
CA SER A 25 3.61 -14.17 -2.38
C SER A 25 2.10 -14.06 -2.13
N ALA A 26 1.28 -13.82 -3.15
CA ALA A 26 -0.17 -13.91 -3.02
C ALA A 26 -0.67 -15.35 -2.93
N LEU A 27 0.14 -16.30 -3.41
CA LEU A 27 -0.07 -17.74 -3.33
C LEU A 27 0.76 -18.41 -2.24
N GLU A 28 1.53 -17.65 -1.45
CA GLU A 28 2.17 -18.18 -0.25
C GLU A 28 1.08 -18.75 0.68
N ASP A 29 1.38 -19.91 1.27
CA ASP A 29 0.43 -20.69 2.03
C ASP A 29 -0.31 -19.80 3.06
N CYS A 30 -1.65 -19.90 3.09
CA CYS A 30 -2.58 -19.19 3.98
C CYS A 30 -2.91 -17.72 3.67
N ASN A 31 -2.20 -17.01 2.78
CA ASN A 31 -2.51 -15.59 2.52
C ASN A 31 -3.91 -15.39 1.92
N TRP A 32 -4.37 -16.31 1.07
CA TRP A 32 -5.74 -16.28 0.55
C TRP A 32 -6.79 -16.31 1.66
N ASP A 33 -6.66 -17.22 2.62
CA ASP A 33 -7.62 -17.31 3.72
C ASP A 33 -7.52 -16.12 4.68
N LYS A 34 -6.31 -15.54 4.81
CA LYS A 34 -6.05 -14.39 5.66
C LYS A 34 -6.68 -13.09 5.11
N TYR A 35 -6.60 -12.87 3.80
CA TYR A 35 -6.91 -11.56 3.21
C TYR A 35 -8.13 -11.53 2.28
N LYS A 36 -8.68 -12.68 1.85
CA LYS A 36 -9.94 -12.66 1.09
C LYS A 36 -11.03 -11.96 1.89
N CYS A 37 -11.85 -11.15 1.22
CA CYS A 37 -12.93 -10.38 1.84
C CYS A 37 -12.49 -9.45 2.99
N LEU A 38 -11.22 -9.01 3.02
CA LEU A 38 -10.74 -8.11 4.06
C LEU A 38 -11.61 -6.84 4.10
N THR A 39 -11.92 -6.39 5.31
CA THR A 39 -12.58 -5.11 5.58
C THR A 39 -11.74 -4.32 6.58
N THR A 40 -11.98 -3.02 6.68
CA THR A 40 -11.27 -2.18 7.64
C THR A 40 -11.54 -2.67 9.06
N ALA A 41 -12.78 -3.06 9.36
CA ALA A 41 -13.15 -3.63 10.66
C ALA A 41 -12.35 -4.89 11.03
N THR A 42 -12.02 -5.75 10.06
CA THR A 42 -11.19 -6.94 10.28
C THR A 42 -9.69 -6.68 10.21
N TRP A 43 -9.27 -5.57 9.58
CA TRP A 43 -7.87 -5.19 9.44
C TRP A 43 -7.32 -4.47 10.66
N LEU A 44 -8.06 -3.48 11.20
CA LEU A 44 -7.60 -2.64 12.32
C LEU A 44 -7.11 -3.43 13.55
N PRO A 45 -7.73 -4.56 13.95
CA PRO A 45 -7.23 -5.35 15.08
C PRO A 45 -5.88 -6.04 14.82
N GLN A 46 -5.47 -6.19 13.55
CA GLN A 46 -4.23 -6.88 13.16
C GLN A 46 -3.00 -5.96 13.21
N ILE A 47 -3.21 -4.64 13.20
CA ILE A 47 -2.13 -3.64 13.21
C ILE A 47 -1.99 -3.00 14.60
N PRO A 48 -0.81 -2.41 14.90
CA PRO A 48 -0.58 -1.61 16.12
C PRO A 48 -1.67 -0.56 16.33
N GLU A 49 -2.02 -0.33 17.59
CA GLU A 49 -3.11 0.60 17.95
C GLU A 49 -2.83 2.03 17.46
N CYS A 50 -1.56 2.45 17.49
CA CYS A 50 -1.11 3.75 17.00
C CYS A 50 -1.49 4.01 15.53
N LEU A 51 -1.57 2.97 14.68
CA LEU A 51 -1.87 3.11 13.26
C LEU A 51 -3.37 3.15 12.97
N ARG A 52 -4.22 2.69 13.89
CA ARG A 52 -5.63 2.43 13.58
C ARG A 52 -6.37 3.67 13.11
N ASN A 53 -6.20 4.80 13.79
CA ASN A 53 -6.84 6.05 13.40
C ASN A 53 -6.27 6.59 12.09
N CYS A 54 -4.97 6.44 11.87
CA CYS A 54 -4.33 6.84 10.61
C CYS A 54 -4.83 6.01 9.42
N THR A 55 -5.00 4.70 9.60
CA THR A 55 -5.63 3.82 8.61
C THR A 55 -7.08 4.22 8.34
N ILE A 56 -7.86 4.54 9.36
CA ILE A 56 -9.25 5.02 9.19
C ILE A 56 -9.27 6.33 8.37
N GLU A 57 -8.40 7.29 8.71
CA GLU A 57 -8.27 8.57 8.00
C GLU A 57 -7.88 8.35 6.54
N ALA A 58 -6.86 7.54 6.27
CA ALA A 58 -6.40 7.23 4.92
C ALA A 58 -7.49 6.53 4.08
N ASN A 59 -8.18 5.53 4.65
CA ASN A 59 -9.28 4.83 3.98
C ASN A 59 -10.48 5.74 3.63
N GLN A 60 -10.60 6.89 4.30
CA GLN A 60 -11.64 7.89 4.02
C GLN A 60 -11.22 8.91 2.96
N LEU A 61 -9.93 9.17 2.79
CA LEU A 61 -9.42 10.34 2.07
C LEU A 61 -8.65 10.02 0.78
N ASP A 62 -8.20 8.78 0.59
CA ASP A 62 -7.39 8.42 -0.58
C ASP A 62 -8.20 8.38 -1.90
N GLY A 63 -9.53 8.35 -1.81
CA GLY A 63 -10.46 8.30 -2.95
C GLY A 63 -10.90 6.90 -3.35
N CYS A 64 -10.47 5.88 -2.62
CA CYS A 64 -10.97 4.51 -2.72
C CYS A 64 -12.21 4.31 -1.83
N ALA A 65 -12.93 3.21 -2.03
CA ALA A 65 -14.01 2.84 -1.12
C ALA A 65 -13.40 2.34 0.19
N TYR A 66 -14.03 2.66 1.32
CA TYR A 66 -13.43 2.50 2.66
C TYR A 66 -12.89 1.10 3.01
N ASP A 67 -13.46 0.03 2.43
CA ASP A 67 -13.03 -1.35 2.66
C ASP A 67 -12.24 -1.93 1.48
N ASP A 68 -11.90 -1.13 0.48
CA ASP A 68 -11.29 -1.59 -0.77
C ASP A 68 -9.77 -1.57 -0.70
N PHE A 69 -9.22 -2.58 -0.01
CA PHE A 69 -7.77 -2.76 0.10
C PHE A 69 -7.08 -3.02 -1.24
N ALA A 70 -7.78 -3.49 -2.28
CA ALA A 70 -7.21 -3.58 -3.62
C ALA A 70 -6.94 -2.21 -4.22
N CYS A 71 -7.88 -1.27 -4.03
CA CYS A 71 -7.69 0.11 -4.42
C CYS A 71 -6.65 0.81 -3.54
N HIS A 72 -6.74 0.71 -2.21
CA HIS A 72 -5.82 1.38 -1.28
C HIS A 72 -4.35 1.03 -1.57
N CYS A 73 -4.04 -0.24 -1.81
CA CYS A 73 -2.68 -0.71 -2.07
C CYS A 73 -2.09 -0.23 -3.42
N ILE A 74 -2.93 -0.12 -4.46
CA ILE A 74 -2.52 0.41 -5.77
C ILE A 74 -2.40 1.94 -5.71
N ASN A 75 -3.28 2.59 -4.97
CA ASN A 75 -3.30 4.03 -4.75
C ASN A 75 -2.26 4.48 -3.72
N TYR A 76 -1.11 3.79 -3.67
CA TYR A 76 -0.09 3.91 -2.64
C TYR A 76 0.31 5.36 -2.37
N GLN A 77 0.55 6.17 -3.41
CA GLN A 77 0.98 7.55 -3.21
C GLN A 77 -0.07 8.36 -2.44
N LYS A 78 -1.33 8.34 -2.87
CA LYS A 78 -2.40 9.07 -2.17
C LYS A 78 -2.65 8.53 -0.78
N TYR A 79 -2.55 7.22 -0.61
CA TYR A 79 -2.70 6.59 0.70
C TYR A 79 -1.58 7.06 1.65
N SER A 80 -0.34 7.03 1.17
CA SER A 80 0.88 7.44 1.90
C SER A 80 0.86 8.92 2.27
N ASP A 81 0.42 9.79 1.35
CA ASP A 81 0.24 11.22 1.59
C ASP A 81 -0.70 11.54 2.77
N VAL A 82 -1.56 10.58 3.16
CA VAL A 82 -2.47 10.71 4.31
C VAL A 82 -1.96 9.94 5.53
N VAL A 83 -1.60 8.67 5.36
CA VAL A 83 -1.25 7.80 6.49
C VAL A 83 0.11 8.14 7.08
N GLU A 84 1.11 8.51 6.26
CA GLU A 84 2.47 8.77 6.76
C GLU A 84 2.52 10.04 7.63
N PRO A 85 1.93 11.18 7.22
CA PRO A 85 1.88 12.35 8.09
C PRO A 85 1.08 12.12 9.38
N CYS A 86 0.17 11.14 9.41
CA CYS A 86 -0.51 10.76 10.64
C CYS A 86 0.35 9.85 11.52
N ALA A 87 0.90 8.79 10.96
CA ALA A 87 1.56 7.71 11.70
C ALA A 87 2.99 8.07 12.14
N LEU A 88 3.73 8.80 11.31
CA LEU A 88 5.16 9.00 11.52
C LEU A 88 5.44 9.98 12.68
N PRO A 89 6.54 9.77 13.40
CA PRO A 89 7.07 10.76 14.32
C PRO A 89 7.45 12.08 13.60
N PRO A 90 7.47 13.23 14.29
CA PRO A 90 7.89 14.51 13.71
C PRO A 90 9.29 14.49 13.08
N GLU A 91 10.22 13.73 13.66
CA GLU A 91 11.58 13.55 13.13
C GLU A 91 11.63 12.86 11.75
N PHE A 92 10.55 12.19 11.35
CA PHE A 92 10.36 11.58 10.03
C PHE A 92 9.34 12.35 9.18
N GLY A 93 9.00 13.59 9.54
CA GLY A 93 8.09 14.44 8.77
C GLY A 93 6.61 14.25 9.07
N GLY A 94 6.26 13.50 10.13
CA GLY A 94 4.87 13.35 10.57
C GLY A 94 4.34 14.50 11.41
N ARG A 95 3.03 14.52 11.66
CA ARG A 95 2.29 15.53 12.45
C ARG A 95 2.27 15.22 13.96
N GLY A 96 3.05 14.23 14.40
CA GLY A 96 3.10 13.79 15.80
C GLY A 96 1.96 12.85 16.22
N GLY A 97 1.33 12.15 15.26
CA GLY A 97 0.20 11.25 15.49
C GLY A 97 0.58 9.84 16.00
N GLY A 98 1.86 9.56 16.23
CA GLY A 98 2.24 8.75 17.38
C GLY A 98 2.28 7.24 17.21
N CYS A 99 2.99 6.74 16.20
CA CYS A 99 3.65 5.43 16.29
C CYS A 99 5.15 5.59 16.57
N ASP A 100 5.72 4.73 17.40
CA ASP A 100 7.18 4.63 17.52
C ASP A 100 7.79 3.70 16.45
N ALA A 101 9.12 3.69 16.34
CA ALA A 101 9.82 2.88 15.35
C ALA A 101 9.60 1.37 15.55
N ALA A 102 9.38 0.91 16.79
CA ALA A 102 9.12 -0.51 17.07
C ALA A 102 7.72 -0.91 16.57
N GLU A 103 6.70 -0.09 16.81
CA GLU A 103 5.36 -0.30 16.29
C GLU A 103 5.33 -0.29 14.76
N LEU A 104 6.02 0.68 14.14
CA LEU A 104 6.14 0.74 12.67
C LEU A 104 6.83 -0.51 12.11
N SER A 105 7.86 -1.03 12.79
CA SER A 105 8.55 -2.25 12.35
C SER A 105 7.67 -3.51 12.41
N VAL A 106 6.70 -3.57 13.33
CA VAL A 106 5.70 -4.64 13.41
C VAL A 106 4.66 -4.51 12.30
N ALA A 107 4.26 -3.28 11.97
CA ALA A 107 3.25 -3.01 10.96
C ALA A 107 3.74 -3.26 9.53
N GLN A 108 4.99 -2.91 9.24
CA GLN A 108 5.57 -2.99 7.89
C GLN A 108 5.34 -4.34 7.20
N PRO A 109 5.74 -5.51 7.76
CA PRO A 109 5.53 -6.79 7.09
C PRO A 109 4.04 -7.11 6.90
N LEU A 110 3.17 -6.74 7.85
CA LEU A 110 1.73 -7.00 7.73
C LEU A 110 1.10 -6.25 6.56
N VAL A 111 1.43 -4.96 6.42
CA VAL A 111 0.96 -4.11 5.30
C VAL A 111 1.55 -4.61 3.98
N THR A 112 2.85 -4.94 3.96
CA THR A 112 3.52 -5.48 2.78
C THR A 112 2.85 -6.77 2.30
N ASP A 113 2.61 -7.74 3.18
CA ASP A 113 1.95 -9.00 2.82
C ASP A 113 0.53 -8.77 2.29
N MET A 114 -0.24 -7.90 2.98
CA MET A 114 -1.60 -7.56 2.60
C MET A 114 -1.65 -6.89 1.22
N CYS A 115 -0.77 -5.93 0.97
CA CYS A 115 -0.73 -5.26 -0.33
C CYS A 115 -0.13 -6.13 -1.44
N ASN A 116 0.81 -7.02 -1.14
CA ASN A 116 1.28 -8.01 -2.12
C ASN A 116 0.15 -8.95 -2.55
N PHE A 117 -0.66 -9.42 -1.60
CA PHE A 117 -1.85 -10.22 -1.90
C PHE A 117 -2.80 -9.44 -2.82
N PHE A 118 -3.22 -8.24 -2.44
CA PHE A 118 -4.20 -7.48 -3.21
C PHE A 118 -3.68 -6.94 -4.54
N ASN A 119 -2.40 -6.62 -4.67
CA ASN A 119 -1.80 -6.22 -5.94
C ASN A 119 -1.76 -7.40 -6.94
N ALA A 120 -1.57 -8.63 -6.44
CA ALA A 120 -1.56 -9.82 -7.30
C ALA A 120 -2.98 -10.32 -7.63
N THR A 121 -3.91 -10.29 -6.67
CA THR A 121 -5.26 -10.85 -6.88
C THR A 121 -6.27 -9.82 -7.35
N LEU A 122 -6.04 -8.54 -7.09
CA LEU A 122 -7.01 -7.46 -7.26
C LEU A 122 -8.36 -7.88 -6.64
N TYR A 123 -9.44 -7.71 -7.41
CA TYR A 123 -10.79 -8.06 -7.01
C TYR A 123 -11.10 -9.56 -7.02
N ALA A 124 -10.19 -10.45 -7.43
CA ALA A 124 -10.38 -11.88 -7.24
C ALA A 124 -10.47 -12.23 -5.74
N GLY A 125 -9.72 -11.53 -4.88
CA GLY A 125 -9.83 -11.63 -3.42
C GLY A 125 -11.19 -11.19 -2.84
N TYR A 126 -12.01 -10.49 -3.65
CA TYR A 126 -13.35 -10.04 -3.30
C TYR A 126 -14.49 -10.82 -3.98
N ALA A 127 -14.18 -11.74 -4.91
CA ALA A 127 -15.18 -12.33 -5.82
C ALA A 127 -16.31 -13.11 -5.13
N VAL A 128 -16.04 -13.71 -3.96
CA VAL A 128 -16.99 -14.53 -3.19
C VAL A 128 -17.54 -13.81 -1.96
N CYS A 129 -17.24 -12.53 -1.81
CA CYS A 129 -17.51 -11.79 -0.59
C CYS A 129 -18.94 -11.24 -0.54
N PRO A 130 -19.46 -10.91 0.65
CA PRO A 130 -20.77 -10.28 0.77
C PRO A 130 -20.87 -9.01 -0.06
N ARG A 131 -21.94 -8.85 -0.84
CA ARG A 131 -22.19 -7.67 -1.72
C ARG A 131 -22.25 -6.31 -1.01
N ARG A 132 -22.20 -6.30 0.33
CA ARG A 132 -22.20 -5.06 1.12
C ARG A 132 -20.84 -4.37 1.15
N ILE A 133 -19.75 -5.08 0.83
CA ILE A 133 -18.42 -4.48 0.70
C ILE A 133 -18.45 -3.62 -0.56
N ARG A 134 -18.26 -2.30 -0.39
CA ARG A 134 -18.19 -1.37 -1.50
C ARG A 134 -16.77 -1.36 -2.04
N LEU A 135 -16.65 -1.44 -3.35
CA LEU A 135 -15.39 -1.46 -4.08
C LEU A 135 -15.34 -0.28 -5.07
N SER A 136 -14.14 0.11 -5.48
CA SER A 136 -13.84 1.22 -6.38
C SER A 136 -13.15 0.75 -7.67
N PRO A 137 -13.74 -0.18 -8.44
CA PRO A 137 -13.09 -0.78 -9.59
C PRO A 137 -12.70 0.22 -10.67
N LEU A 138 -13.48 1.28 -10.87
CA LEU A 138 -13.15 2.32 -11.84
C LEU A 138 -11.94 3.15 -11.41
N THR A 139 -11.83 3.49 -10.12
CA THR A 139 -10.65 4.17 -9.57
C THR A 139 -9.42 3.30 -9.71
N THR A 140 -9.50 2.02 -9.29
CA THR A 140 -8.40 1.06 -9.41
C THR A 140 -7.96 0.88 -10.86
N LEU A 141 -8.89 0.66 -11.78
CA LEU A 141 -8.57 0.53 -13.21
C LEU A 141 -7.97 1.81 -13.77
N GLY A 142 -8.47 2.97 -13.37
CA GLY A 142 -7.92 4.27 -13.78
C GLY A 142 -6.47 4.44 -13.37
N ILE A 143 -6.10 4.05 -12.14
CA ILE A 143 -4.70 4.06 -11.68
C ILE A 143 -3.89 3.05 -12.49
N VAL A 144 -4.37 1.81 -12.59
CA VAL A 144 -3.72 0.71 -13.34
C VAL A 144 -3.45 1.09 -14.80
N PHE A 145 -4.36 1.79 -15.49
CA PHE A 145 -4.16 2.21 -16.87
C PHE A 145 -3.34 3.51 -17.01
N GLY A 146 -3.27 4.31 -15.95
CA GLY A 146 -2.50 5.56 -15.92
C GLY A 146 -1.03 5.40 -15.54
N GLU A 147 -0.64 4.25 -14.97
CA GLU A 147 0.75 3.93 -14.67
C GLU A 147 1.55 3.66 -15.97
N GLU A 148 2.69 4.34 -16.13
CA GLU A 148 3.65 3.99 -17.18
C GLU A 148 4.20 2.58 -16.88
N THR A 149 3.88 1.61 -17.72
CA THR A 149 4.52 0.29 -17.66
C THR A 149 5.99 0.44 -18.01
N VAL A 150 6.89 0.26 -17.02
CA VAL A 150 8.32 0.07 -17.29
C VAL A 150 8.46 -1.26 -18.02
N GLN A 151 8.58 -1.23 -19.34
CA GLN A 151 9.01 -2.38 -20.12
C GLN A 151 10.49 -2.58 -19.84
N VAL A 152 10.83 -3.68 -19.18
CA VAL A 152 12.22 -4.11 -19.06
C VAL A 152 12.60 -4.70 -20.43
N GLU A 153 13.25 -3.89 -21.27
CA GLU A 153 13.94 -4.38 -22.47
C GLU A 153 15.20 -5.17 -22.10
#